data_AF-A0A6A7YY19-F1
#
_entry.id   AF-A0A6A7YY19-F1
#
_cell.length_a   1.000
_cell.length_b   1.000
_cell.length_c   1.000
_cell.angle_alpha   90.00
_cell.angle_beta   90.00
_cell.angle_gamma   90.00
#
_symmetry.space_group_name_H-M   'P 1'
#
loop_
_entity.id
_entity.type
_entity.pdbx_description
1 polymer ?
#
loop_
_entity_poly.entity_id
_entity_poly.type
_entity_poly.pdbx_seq_one_letter_code
_entity_poly.pdbx_strand_id
1 'polypeptide(L)'
;MSNKKSIEILERLKKITQVKTDAGLSEALGVSPQTLSSWKGRDSIPYSICIELARERGISLDWLLAGQGDMLLTLHSDPLCAIHALDAHEQKMLMMFRVLEASDQRNIYKLVEDKHHLQELTHRVEELSARLEILMSHA
;
A
#
# COMPACT_ATOMS: atom_id res chain seq x y z
N MET A 1 -27.89 -16.05 -0.44
CA MET A 1 -26.96 -15.02 -0.97
C MET A 1 -25.69 -15.09 -0.14
N SER A 2 -24.54 -15.03 -0.80
CA SER A 2 -23.32 -15.71 -0.34
C SER A 2 -22.67 -15.00 0.86
N ASN A 3 -22.73 -15.65 2.01
CA ASN A 3 -22.05 -15.37 3.29
C ASN A 3 -20.51 -15.43 3.21
N LYS A 4 -19.98 -15.32 1.99
CA LYS A 4 -18.65 -15.78 1.66
C LYS A 4 -17.59 -14.86 2.25
N LYS A 5 -17.90 -13.56 2.34
CA LYS A 5 -16.95 -12.54 2.82
C LYS A 5 -16.73 -12.64 4.33
N SER A 6 -17.78 -12.70 5.15
CA SER A 6 -17.60 -12.87 6.60
C SER A 6 -16.93 -14.20 6.92
N ILE A 7 -17.27 -15.28 6.21
CA ILE A 7 -16.63 -16.59 6.40
C ILE A 7 -15.13 -16.51 6.09
N GLU A 8 -14.74 -15.91 4.97
CA GLU A 8 -13.32 -15.75 4.60
C GLU A 8 -12.54 -14.93 5.63
N ILE A 9 -13.12 -13.84 6.14
CA ILE A 9 -12.49 -13.01 7.16
C ILE A 9 -12.37 -13.77 8.49
N LEU A 10 -13.39 -14.52 8.89
CA LEU A 10 -13.32 -15.36 10.10
C LEU A 10 -12.26 -16.47 9.97
N GLU A 11 -12.09 -17.05 8.78
CA GLU A 11 -11.00 -18.00 8.52
C GLU A 11 -9.62 -17.34 8.59
N ARG A 12 -9.47 -16.09 8.13
CA ARG A 12 -8.22 -15.33 8.32
C ARG A 12 -7.99 -15.00 9.80
N LEU A 13 -9.03 -14.64 10.55
CA LEU A 13 -8.94 -14.43 12.00
C LEU A 13 -8.49 -15.70 12.73
N LYS A 14 -8.98 -16.87 12.34
CA LYS A 14 -8.50 -18.17 12.86
C LYS A 14 -7.02 -18.40 12.61
N LYS A 15 -6.53 -18.07 11.41
CA LYS A 15 -5.09 -18.16 11.10
C LYS A 15 -4.26 -17.28 12.02
N ILE A 16 -4.73 -16.06 12.31
CA ILE A 16 -4.05 -15.12 13.18
C ILE A 16 -4.02 -15.62 14.63
N THR A 17 -5.15 -16.11 15.13
CA THR A 17 -5.28 -16.59 16.51
C THR A 17 -4.75 -18.01 16.71
N GLN A 18 -4.28 -18.66 15.63
CA GLN A 18 -3.79 -20.05 15.61
C GLN A 18 -4.81 -21.09 16.11
N VAL A 19 -6.09 -20.79 15.98
CA VAL A 19 -7.18 -21.70 16.37
C VAL A 19 -7.82 -22.32 15.12
N LYS A 20 -8.30 -23.56 15.24
CA LYS A 20 -8.96 -24.27 14.14
C LYS A 20 -10.48 -24.30 14.27
N THR A 21 -10.99 -24.08 15.48
CA THR A 21 -12.40 -24.20 15.82
C THR A 21 -13.04 -22.83 16.04
N ASP A 22 -14.34 -22.74 15.77
CA ASP A 22 -15.10 -21.52 16.09
C ASP A 22 -15.13 -21.25 17.59
N ALA A 23 -15.21 -22.31 18.41
CA ALA A 23 -15.13 -22.20 19.87
C ALA A 23 -13.81 -21.56 20.34
N GLY A 24 -12.68 -22.02 19.79
CA GLY A 24 -11.38 -21.43 20.08
C GLY A 24 -11.26 -19.99 19.58
N LEU A 25 -11.91 -19.65 18.46
CA LEU A 25 -11.97 -18.27 17.98
C LEU A 25 -12.79 -17.39 18.92
N SER A 26 -13.93 -17.85 19.45
CA SER A 26 -14.73 -17.07 20.40
C SER A 26 -13.95 -16.76 21.65
N GLU A 27 -13.22 -17.75 22.18
CA GLU A 27 -12.36 -17.57 23.35
C GLU A 27 -11.21 -16.59 23.05
N ALA A 28 -10.53 -16.75 21.92
CA ALA A 28 -9.42 -15.89 21.52
C ALA A 28 -9.84 -14.43 21.27
N LEU A 29 -11.07 -14.20 20.82
CA LEU A 29 -11.62 -12.86 20.57
C LEU A 29 -12.43 -12.31 21.76
N GLY A 30 -12.62 -13.09 22.84
CA GLY A 30 -13.42 -12.69 24.00
C GLY A 30 -14.92 -12.50 23.72
N VAL A 31 -15.47 -13.20 22.72
CA VAL A 31 -16.89 -13.10 22.32
C VAL A 31 -17.63 -14.41 22.54
N SER A 32 -18.97 -14.36 22.64
CA SER A 32 -19.76 -15.58 22.79
C SER A 32 -19.78 -16.43 21.49
N PRO A 33 -19.86 -17.77 21.56
CA PRO A 33 -20.05 -18.62 20.38
C PRO A 33 -21.31 -18.29 19.57
N GLN A 34 -22.35 -17.78 20.26
CA GLN A 34 -23.58 -17.30 19.62
C GLN A 34 -23.31 -16.06 18.75
N THR A 35 -22.43 -15.16 19.21
CA THR A 35 -22.02 -13.96 18.46
C THR A 35 -21.30 -14.35 17.16
N LEU A 36 -20.36 -15.29 17.22
CA LEU A 36 -19.68 -15.83 16.02
C LEU A 36 -20.68 -16.47 15.05
N SER A 37 -21.59 -17.30 15.56
CA SER A 37 -22.63 -17.93 14.75
C SER A 37 -23.53 -16.90 14.08
N SER A 38 -23.83 -15.80 14.77
CA SER A 38 -24.60 -14.68 14.25
C SER A 38 -23.87 -13.90 13.16
N TRP A 39 -22.56 -13.66 13.33
CA TRP A 39 -21.74 -13.00 12.31
C TRP A 39 -21.65 -13.81 11.04
N LYS A 40 -21.48 -15.14 11.17
CA LYS A 40 -21.65 -16.06 10.06
C LYS A 40 -23.05 -15.87 9.51
N GLY A 41 -24.12 -16.28 10.19
CA GLY A 41 -25.48 -16.28 9.62
C GLY A 41 -25.94 -14.98 8.94
N ARG A 42 -25.45 -13.81 9.37
CA ARG A 42 -25.83 -12.49 8.86
C ARG A 42 -24.82 -11.82 7.92
N ASP A 43 -23.74 -12.50 7.53
CA ASP A 43 -22.64 -11.93 6.73
C ASP A 43 -22.06 -10.64 7.34
N SER A 44 -22.00 -10.59 8.68
CA SER A 44 -21.58 -9.41 9.43
C SER A 44 -20.09 -9.50 9.78
N ILE A 45 -19.35 -8.44 9.49
CA ILE A 45 -17.90 -8.38 9.71
C ILE A 45 -17.61 -7.62 11.01
N PRO A 46 -16.84 -8.19 11.95
CA PRO A 46 -16.49 -7.52 13.20
C PRO A 46 -15.31 -6.56 13.00
N TYR A 47 -15.55 -5.44 12.31
CA TYR A 47 -14.47 -4.49 11.94
C TYR A 47 -13.68 -3.95 13.12
N SER A 48 -14.35 -3.65 14.25
CA SER A 48 -13.67 -3.17 15.46
C SER A 48 -12.61 -4.15 15.94
N ILE A 49 -12.98 -5.43 16.04
CA ILE A 49 -12.08 -6.52 16.45
C ILE A 49 -10.97 -6.72 15.43
N CYS A 50 -11.29 -6.67 14.12
CA CYS A 50 -10.27 -6.75 13.07
C CYS A 50 -9.21 -5.65 13.23
N ILE A 51 -9.62 -4.42 13.50
CA ILE A 51 -8.72 -3.27 13.67
C ILE A 51 -7.89 -3.40 14.96
N GLU A 52 -8.51 -3.76 16.07
CA GLU A 52 -7.82 -3.94 17.36
C GLU A 52 -6.76 -5.05 17.25
N LEU A 53 -7.14 -6.21 16.73
CA LEU A 53 -6.26 -7.35 16.55
C LEU A 53 -5.14 -7.04 15.55
N ALA A 54 -5.45 -6.31 14.48
CA ALA A 54 -4.46 -5.88 13.49
C ALA A 54 -3.41 -4.95 14.09
N ARG A 55 -3.84 -4.00 14.94
CA ARG A 55 -2.95 -3.09 15.65
C ARG A 55 -2.10 -3.81 16.68
N GLU A 56 -2.67 -4.71 17.46
CA GLU A 56 -1.97 -5.45 18.52
C GLU A 56 -0.91 -6.42 17.99
N ARG A 57 -1.20 -7.07 16.86
CA ARG A 57 -0.34 -8.13 16.30
C ARG A 57 0.45 -7.69 15.06
N GLY A 58 0.31 -6.43 14.63
CA GLY A 58 0.99 -5.90 13.44
C GLY A 58 0.54 -6.59 12.15
N ILE A 59 -0.77 -6.66 11.90
CA ILE A 59 -1.34 -7.39 10.75
C ILE A 59 -1.96 -6.41 9.78
N SER A 60 -1.83 -6.70 8.48
CA SER A 60 -2.39 -5.86 7.43
C SER A 60 -3.91 -5.99 7.38
N LEU A 61 -4.60 -4.85 7.42
CA LEU A 61 -6.05 -4.81 7.24
C LEU A 61 -6.45 -5.19 5.81
N ASP A 62 -5.64 -4.84 4.81
CA ASP A 62 -5.86 -5.24 3.42
C ASP A 62 -5.80 -6.76 3.26
N TRP A 63 -4.85 -7.42 3.93
CA TRP A 63 -4.80 -8.87 3.95
C TRP A 63 -5.98 -9.46 4.72
N LEU A 64 -6.30 -8.91 5.90
CA LEU A 64 -7.35 -9.45 6.76
C LEU A 64 -8.74 -9.33 6.11
N LEU A 65 -9.08 -8.18 5.54
CA LEU A 65 -10.40 -7.89 5.00
C LEU A 65 -10.52 -8.26 3.53
N ALA A 66 -9.55 -7.84 2.70
CA ALA A 66 -9.59 -8.03 1.25
C ALA A 66 -8.81 -9.27 0.77
N GLY A 67 -7.94 -9.85 1.60
CA GLY A 67 -7.08 -10.98 1.20
C GLY A 67 -5.94 -10.57 0.28
N GLN A 68 -5.56 -9.28 0.28
CA GLN A 68 -4.54 -8.72 -0.61
C GLN A 68 -3.26 -8.38 0.16
N GLY A 69 -2.10 -8.58 -0.46
CA GLY A 69 -0.80 -8.27 0.13
C GLY A 69 -0.35 -9.25 1.21
N ASP A 70 0.60 -8.81 2.05
CA ASP A 70 1.19 -9.63 3.11
C ASP A 70 0.39 -9.57 4.40
N MET A 71 0.36 -10.70 5.13
CA MET A 71 -0.38 -10.84 6.38
C MET A 71 0.18 -9.94 7.48
N LEU A 72 1.49 -10.00 7.70
CA LEU A 72 2.14 -9.16 8.68
C LEU A 72 2.40 -7.82 8.02
N LEU A 73 1.93 -6.75 8.66
CA LEU A 73 2.60 -5.47 8.49
C LEU A 73 3.99 -5.76 9.03
N THR A 74 4.97 -5.86 8.15
CA THR A 74 6.35 -5.73 8.60
C THR A 74 6.34 -4.50 9.50
N LEU A 75 6.71 -4.66 10.78
CA LEU A 75 6.89 -3.59 11.78
C LEU A 75 8.09 -2.68 11.43
N HIS A 76 8.27 -2.58 10.13
CA HIS A 76 9.32 -2.09 9.31
C HIS A 76 8.58 -1.81 7.99
N SER A 77 7.86 -0.69 7.93
CA SER A 77 8.30 0.31 6.96
C SER A 77 9.71 0.72 7.36
N ASP A 78 10.66 -0.21 7.27
CA ASP A 78 12.05 0.11 7.43
C ASP A 78 12.32 0.99 6.23
N PRO A 79 12.73 2.24 6.42
CA PRO A 79 13.26 3.00 5.31
C PRO A 79 14.30 2.15 4.57
N LEU A 80 15.03 1.26 5.26
CA LEU A 80 15.93 0.29 4.63
C LEU A 80 15.21 -0.70 3.72
N CYS A 81 14.02 -1.24 4.00
CA CYS A 81 13.30 -2.12 3.06
C CYS A 81 12.83 -1.37 1.81
N ALA A 82 12.36 -0.13 1.98
CA ALA A 82 12.07 0.74 0.84
C ALA A 82 13.35 1.05 0.05
N ILE A 83 14.49 1.25 0.72
CA ILE A 83 15.83 1.41 0.13
C ILE A 83 16.31 0.10 -0.51
N HIS A 84 16.02 -1.08 0.02
CA HIS A 84 16.39 -2.38 -0.54
C HIS A 84 15.58 -2.74 -1.79
N ALA A 85 14.42 -2.11 -1.98
CA ALA A 85 13.67 -2.13 -3.23
C ALA A 85 14.23 -1.14 -4.28
N LEU A 86 15.08 -0.20 -3.85
CA LEU A 86 15.82 0.67 -4.74
C LEU A 86 17.09 -0.05 -5.22
N ASP A 87 17.47 0.21 -6.47
CA ASP A 87 18.71 -0.33 -7.02
C ASP A 87 19.94 0.28 -6.34
N ALA A 88 21.12 -0.34 -6.52
CA ALA A 88 22.35 0.10 -5.86
C ALA A 88 22.73 1.57 -6.19
N HIS A 89 22.29 2.07 -7.34
CA HIS A 89 22.56 3.44 -7.77
C HIS A 89 21.62 4.43 -7.06
N GLU A 90 20.33 4.13 -6.98
CA GLU A 90 19.33 4.90 -6.25
C GLU A 90 19.69 5.03 -4.76
N GLN A 91 20.13 3.94 -4.12
CA GLN A 91 20.61 3.96 -2.73
C GLN A 91 21.80 4.91 -2.55
N LYS A 92 22.76 4.85 -3.47
CA LYS A 92 23.96 5.70 -3.46
C LYS A 92 23.59 7.18 -3.65
N MET A 93 22.69 7.49 -4.58
CA MET A 93 22.20 8.86 -4.80
C MET A 93 21.54 9.43 -3.55
N LEU A 94 20.68 8.64 -2.88
CA LEU A 94 20.04 9.06 -1.63
C LEU A 94 21.05 9.28 -0.51
N MET A 95 22.06 8.41 -0.39
CA MET A 95 23.11 8.57 0.61
C MET A 95 23.92 9.85 0.36
N MET A 96 24.29 10.12 -0.91
CA MET A 96 24.97 11.36 -1.28
C MET A 96 24.10 12.58 -0.99
N PHE A 97 22.82 12.55 -1.35
CA PHE A 97 21.90 13.67 -1.15
C PHE A 97 21.69 14.01 0.34
N ARG A 98 21.55 13.00 1.21
CA ARG A 98 21.33 13.18 2.66
C ARG A 98 22.50 13.84 3.38
N VAL A 99 23.72 13.71 2.86
CA VAL A 99 24.94 14.30 3.45
C VAL A 99 25.10 15.77 3.06
N LEU A 100 24.41 16.24 2.02
CA LEU A 100 24.49 17.63 1.56
C LEU A 100 23.81 18.60 2.52
N GLU A 101 24.25 19.86 2.50
CA GLU A 101 23.60 20.95 3.23
C GLU A 101 22.20 21.26 2.66
N ALA A 102 21.33 21.81 3.50
CA ALA A 102 19.95 22.09 3.11
C ALA A 102 19.81 23.07 1.93
N SER A 103 20.77 23.97 1.73
CA SER A 103 20.85 24.84 0.54
C SER A 103 21.09 24.04 -0.73
N ASP A 104 22.02 23.09 -0.69
CA ASP A 104 22.39 22.28 -1.84
C ASP A 104 21.29 21.28 -2.20
N GLN A 105 20.65 20.69 -1.20
CA GLN A 105 19.46 19.86 -1.40
C GLN A 105 18.32 20.63 -2.10
N ARG A 106 18.06 21.88 -1.69
CA ARG A 106 17.07 22.75 -2.34
C ARG A 106 17.45 23.09 -3.78
N ASN A 107 18.73 23.36 -4.04
CA ASN A 107 19.21 23.64 -5.39
C ASN A 107 19.03 22.43 -6.32
N ILE A 108 19.33 21.21 -5.82
CA ILE A 108 19.11 19.98 -6.57
C ILE A 108 17.64 19.78 -6.87
N TYR A 109 16.76 19.98 -5.89
CA TYR A 109 15.31 19.89 -6.11
C TYR A 109 14.85 20.84 -7.22
N LYS A 110 15.26 22.11 -7.14
CA LYS A 110 14.94 23.13 -8.14
C LYS A 110 15.48 22.77 -9.52
N LEU A 111 16.70 22.24 -9.60
CA LEU A 111 17.31 21.82 -10.86
C LEU A 111 16.51 20.69 -11.53
N VAL A 112 16.04 19.72 -10.74
CA VAL A 112 15.22 18.60 -11.24
C VAL A 112 13.86 19.11 -11.73
N GLU A 113 13.23 20.02 -10.98
CA GLU A 113 11.96 20.64 -11.36
C GLU A 113 12.09 21.45 -12.67
N ASP A 114 13.11 22.30 -12.77
CA ASP A 114 13.40 23.09 -13.95
C ASP A 114 13.69 22.18 -15.17
N LYS A 115 14.44 21.08 -14.97
CA LYS A 115 14.73 20.11 -16.02
C LYS A 115 13.46 19.43 -16.54
N HIS A 116 12.57 19.02 -15.65
CA HIS A 116 11.30 18.41 -16.03
C HIS A 116 10.43 19.40 -16.82
N HIS A 117 10.34 20.64 -16.35
CA HIS A 117 9.59 21.69 -17.04
C HIS A 117 10.13 21.96 -18.45
N LEU A 118 11.45 22.01 -18.62
CA LEU A 118 12.08 22.19 -19.93
C LEU A 118 11.78 21.03 -20.88
N GLN A 119 11.79 19.78 -20.41
CA GLN A 119 11.47 18.62 -21.25
C GLN A 119 10.03 18.66 -21.76
N GLU A 120 9.09 19.05 -20.91
CA GLU A 120 7.68 19.24 -21.28
C GLU A 120 7.54 20.33 -22.35
N LEU A 121 8.22 21.47 -22.17
CA LEU A 121 8.20 22.54 -23.17
C LEU A 121 8.82 22.08 -24.50
N THR A 122 9.94 21.36 -24.47
CA THR A 122 10.55 20.80 -25.69
C THR A 122 9.58 19.88 -26.42
N HIS A 123 8.92 18.97 -25.70
CA HIS A 123 7.96 18.05 -26.30
C HIS A 123 6.79 18.79 -26.97
N ARG A 124 6.26 19.84 -26.33
CA ARG A 124 5.20 20.67 -26.91
C ARG A 124 5.64 21.40 -28.16
N VAL A 125 6.89 21.88 -28.20
CA VAL A 125 7.44 22.54 -29.40
C VAL A 125 7.51 21.55 -30.56
N GLU A 126 8.01 20.34 -30.33
CA GLU A 126 8.07 19.27 -31.34
C GLU A 126 6.67 18.86 -31.85
N GLU A 127 5.70 18.75 -30.95
CA GLU A 127 4.32 18.43 -31.30
C GLU A 127 3.69 19.52 -32.18
N LEU A 128 3.87 20.79 -31.80
CA LEU A 128 3.35 21.92 -32.55
C LEU A 128 4.03 22.06 -33.91
N SER A 129 5.34 21.85 -34.01
CA SER A 129 6.05 21.88 -35.29
C SER A 129 5.55 20.77 -36.22
N ALA A 130 5.38 19.55 -35.72
CA ALA A 130 4.86 18.43 -36.51
C ALA A 130 3.42 18.71 -37.02
N ARG A 131 2.57 19.32 -36.18
CA ARG A 131 1.21 19.72 -36.58
C ARG A 131 1.24 20.79 -37.68
N LEU A 132 2.13 21.77 -37.59
CA LEU A 132 2.27 22.79 -38.62
C LEU A 132 2.79 22.21 -39.93
N GLU A 133 3.75 21.28 -39.91
CA GLU A 133 4.24 20.57 -41.10
C GLU A 133 3.13 19.77 -41.78
N ILE A 134 2.27 19.11 -41.00
CA ILE A 134 1.09 18.42 -41.54
C ILE A 134 0.13 19.42 -42.19
N LEU A 135 -0.16 20.55 -41.55
CA LEU A 135 -1.05 21.57 -42.14
C LEU A 135 -0.46 22.21 -43.41
N MET A 136 0.85 22.45 -43.44
CA MET A 136 1.54 23.04 -44.60
C MET A 136 1.70 22.07 -45.78
N SER A 137 1.72 20.76 -45.53
CA SER A 137 1.78 19.73 -46.59
C SER A 137 0.41 19.43 -47.24
N HIS A 138 -0.68 19.87 -46.62
CA HIS A 138 -2.06 19.70 -47.12
C HIS A 138 -2.65 21.00 -47.70
N ALA A 139 -1.87 22.08 -47.78
CA ALA A 139 -2.23 23.37 -48.38
C ALA A 139 -1.53 23.56 -49.73
#